data_AF-A0A8T1W8Y2-F1
#
_entry.id   AF-A0A8T1W8Y2-F1
#
_cell.length_a   1.000
_cell.length_b   1.000
_cell.length_c   1.000
_cell.angle_alpha   90.00
_cell.angle_beta   90.00
_cell.angle_gamma   90.00
#
_symmetry.space_group_name_H-M   'P 1'
#
loop_
_entity.id
_entity.type
_entity.pdbx_description
1 polymer ?
#
loop_
_entity_poly.entity_id
_entity_poly.type
_entity_poly.pdbx_seq_one_letter_code
_entity_poly.pdbx_strand_id
1 'polypeptide(L)'
;MAKPGRRHRASGRTRRQRWVVIVGGVFTLYCLFLLQVRTWSAASLTDLRANAINADSDPVTLDPSTLKQDGDQQRATREETEGDVERRNDNAQVATPQALPTDGEQQRLRGGELLATPAPVEPLTPTPTVARMEAAFEAPAIPVTTTEPARTYVSNTIPAAATEPVRVFGSPAVPVVTSEPVHAFEAPAVPAATTEPVQAFEAPAVPVSTKEPVRTFAERHDVVSGYKAAMAYLANYTTPAGSDEQVYLFFTCGDDNGKQTTWRRVCGDASKLVYDIFEKSPSRNRLVTIHAGDKAYWSQKNAFFNDGDLRVKMIPAIMQWHGGRPGSKRATSGMIIEEGLLYEPLLRYLFKNVDVPDPLLAPATIASKEIVRLKGHSAYRSYMDGMARGDPLSPLPEGPVFLFLIAGRIESNDRLWCPYCRYSEISVEYAFYAFAPKGAKLVTVETVNSYKDWKNPMNNAWKEDKDLMIRGVPWMYKANFDAESRRFTYDRLRERFDRPDALRGIFQGWKNPM
;
A
#
# COMPACT_ATOMS: atom_id res chain seq x y z
N MET A 1 2.02 -84.01 73.48
CA MET A 1 3.16 -83.09 73.70
C MET A 1 3.49 -82.36 72.39
N ALA A 2 4.25 -81.27 72.42
CA ALA A 2 4.22 -80.24 71.37
C ALA A 2 5.36 -80.32 70.32
N LYS A 3 5.03 -79.96 69.07
CA LYS A 3 5.80 -79.01 68.23
C LYS A 3 4.96 -78.54 67.02
N PRO A 4 5.01 -77.26 66.61
CA PRO A 4 4.18 -76.72 65.53
C PRO A 4 4.79 -76.88 64.13
N GLY A 5 3.95 -77.06 63.12
CA GLY A 5 4.33 -77.08 61.69
C GLY A 5 4.43 -75.68 61.06
N ARG A 6 5.19 -75.56 59.97
CA ARG A 6 5.46 -74.32 59.23
C ARG A 6 4.17 -73.61 58.76
N ARG A 7 4.09 -72.28 58.94
CA ARG A 7 3.27 -71.40 58.07
C ARG A 7 4.17 -70.71 57.04
N HIS A 8 3.82 -70.82 55.76
CA HIS A 8 4.53 -70.12 54.68
C HIS A 8 4.06 -68.65 54.53
N ARG A 9 4.92 -67.84 53.92
CA ARG A 9 4.88 -66.36 53.90
C ARG A 9 4.19 -65.85 52.64
N ALA A 10 3.02 -65.21 52.75
CA ALA A 10 2.21 -64.82 51.58
C ALA A 10 1.42 -63.49 51.73
N SER A 11 2.12 -62.34 51.79
CA SER A 11 1.46 -61.02 51.81
C SER A 11 2.35 -59.88 51.27
N GLY A 12 2.78 -59.94 50.00
CA GLY A 12 3.73 -58.98 49.42
C GLY A 12 3.42 -58.36 48.04
N ARG A 13 2.51 -58.94 47.24
CA ARG A 13 2.34 -58.53 45.82
C ARG A 13 1.40 -57.33 45.59
N THR A 14 0.31 -57.22 46.35
CA THR A 14 -0.78 -56.25 46.07
C THR A 14 -0.37 -54.78 46.21
N ARG A 15 0.48 -54.44 47.19
CA ARG A 15 0.88 -53.03 47.43
C ARG A 15 1.79 -52.47 46.33
N ARG A 16 2.68 -53.30 45.76
CA ARG A 16 3.60 -52.89 44.68
C ARG A 16 2.85 -52.64 43.37
N GLN A 17 1.83 -53.46 43.07
CA GLN A 17 1.03 -53.35 41.85
C GLN A 17 0.17 -52.07 41.81
N ARG A 18 -0.38 -51.63 42.95
CA ARG A 18 -1.09 -50.34 43.05
C ARG A 18 -0.18 -49.13 42.75
N TRP A 19 1.07 -49.15 43.23
CA TRP A 19 2.03 -48.08 42.92
C TRP A 19 2.40 -48.02 41.44
N VAL A 20 2.55 -49.17 40.75
CA VAL A 20 2.81 -49.19 39.30
C VAL A 20 1.67 -48.56 38.51
N VAL A 21 0.41 -48.82 38.89
CA VAL A 21 -0.77 -48.19 38.24
C VAL A 21 -0.80 -46.68 38.46
N ILE A 22 -0.52 -46.21 39.69
CA ILE A 22 -0.48 -44.77 40.01
C ILE A 22 0.64 -44.06 39.23
N VAL A 23 1.85 -44.62 39.21
CA VAL A 23 2.99 -44.06 38.46
C VAL A 23 2.73 -44.06 36.95
N GLY A 24 2.13 -45.12 36.42
CA GLY A 24 1.71 -45.18 35.01
C GLY A 24 0.66 -44.11 34.65
N GLY A 25 -0.32 -43.88 35.52
CA GLY A 25 -1.32 -42.82 35.34
C GLY A 25 -0.71 -41.42 35.34
N VAL A 26 0.15 -41.12 36.31
CA VAL A 26 0.87 -39.83 36.40
C VAL A 26 1.79 -39.62 35.18
N PHE A 27 2.52 -40.66 34.75
CA PHE A 27 3.36 -40.60 33.56
C PHE A 27 2.52 -40.35 32.28
N THR A 28 1.37 -41.00 32.15
CA THR A 28 0.46 -40.80 31.01
C THR A 28 -0.09 -39.38 30.96
N LEU A 29 -0.53 -38.83 32.11
CA LEU A 29 -0.95 -37.44 32.23
C LEU A 29 0.19 -36.45 31.90
N TYR A 30 1.41 -36.74 32.35
CA TYR A 30 2.59 -35.93 32.02
C TYR A 30 2.93 -35.97 30.52
N CYS A 31 2.83 -37.13 29.86
CA CYS A 31 2.98 -37.24 28.41
C CYS A 31 1.89 -36.49 27.64
N LEU A 32 0.63 -36.54 28.09
CA LEU A 32 -0.46 -35.76 27.49
C LEU A 32 -0.26 -34.25 27.68
N PHE A 33 0.21 -33.82 28.86
CA PHE A 33 0.58 -32.43 29.11
C PHE A 33 1.75 -31.98 28.22
N LEU A 34 2.81 -32.78 28.09
CA LEU A 34 3.92 -32.48 27.18
C LEU A 34 3.49 -32.44 25.71
N LEU A 35 2.54 -33.28 25.29
CA LEU A 35 1.96 -33.23 23.94
C LEU A 35 1.13 -31.95 23.73
N GLN A 36 0.31 -31.54 24.69
CA GLN A 36 -0.42 -30.27 24.63
C GLN A 36 0.53 -29.07 24.63
N VAL A 37 1.57 -29.06 25.47
CA VAL A 37 2.61 -28.03 25.45
C VAL A 37 3.33 -28.02 24.09
N ARG A 38 3.58 -29.17 23.45
CA ARG A 38 4.16 -29.24 22.10
C ARG A 38 3.23 -28.73 21.00
N THR A 39 1.93 -29.02 21.04
CA THR A 39 0.98 -28.48 20.03
C THR A 39 0.76 -26.98 20.20
N TRP A 40 0.71 -26.50 21.45
CA TRP A 40 0.72 -25.06 21.75
C TRP A 40 2.05 -24.39 21.33
N SER A 41 3.18 -25.08 21.48
CA SER A 41 4.48 -24.59 20.97
C SER A 41 4.52 -24.54 19.44
N ALA A 42 3.94 -25.54 18.75
CA ALA A 42 3.88 -25.55 17.28
C ALA A 42 3.02 -24.40 16.75
N ALA A 43 1.82 -24.20 17.31
CA ALA A 43 0.91 -23.11 16.92
C ALA A 43 1.52 -21.72 17.22
N SER A 44 2.16 -21.55 18.37
CA SER A 44 2.83 -20.29 18.73
C SER A 44 4.10 -20.02 17.93
N LEU A 45 4.82 -21.05 17.45
CA LEU A 45 6.00 -20.85 16.59
C LEU A 45 5.62 -20.21 15.24
N THR A 46 4.46 -20.54 14.68
CA THR A 46 3.91 -19.87 13.48
C THR A 46 3.49 -18.42 13.76
N ASP A 47 2.80 -18.15 14.88
CA ASP A 47 2.33 -16.79 15.23
C ASP A 47 3.50 -15.85 15.63
N LEU A 48 4.55 -16.41 16.26
CA LEU A 48 5.76 -15.67 16.64
C LEU A 48 6.66 -15.34 15.44
N ARG A 49 6.82 -16.23 14.46
CA ARG A 49 7.65 -15.93 13.26
C ARG A 49 7.11 -14.76 12.43
N ALA A 50 5.83 -14.44 12.53
CA ALA A 50 5.23 -13.26 11.90
C ALA A 50 5.54 -11.93 12.63
N ASN A 51 5.89 -11.97 13.93
CA ASN A 51 5.94 -10.77 14.79
C ASN A 51 7.21 -10.62 15.65
N ALA A 52 8.12 -11.60 15.67
CA ALA A 52 9.30 -11.61 16.54
C ALA A 52 10.59 -12.02 15.80
N ILE A 53 11.33 -11.02 15.32
CA ILE A 53 12.79 -11.09 15.14
C ILE A 53 13.38 -9.88 15.87
N ASN A 54 14.36 -10.13 16.73
CA ASN A 54 14.78 -9.14 17.73
C ASN A 54 15.44 -7.89 17.13
N ALA A 55 14.94 -6.73 17.56
CA ALA A 55 15.68 -5.48 17.59
C ALA A 55 16.26 -5.34 19.01
N ASP A 56 17.49 -5.81 19.18
CA ASP A 56 18.26 -5.78 20.42
C ASP A 56 19.63 -5.17 20.09
N SER A 57 19.92 -4.00 20.65
CA SER A 57 21.12 -3.15 20.54
C SER A 57 20.79 -1.79 21.15
N ASP A 58 21.05 -1.60 22.45
CA ASP A 58 21.03 -0.27 23.06
C ASP A 58 22.27 0.54 22.59
N PRO A 59 22.13 1.86 22.36
CA PRO A 59 23.28 2.72 22.10
C PRO A 59 24.01 3.03 23.41
N VAL A 60 25.32 2.74 23.47
CA VAL A 60 26.19 3.22 24.56
C VAL A 60 26.35 4.73 24.43
N THR A 61 25.90 5.48 25.43
CA THR A 61 26.18 6.91 25.55
C THR A 61 27.65 7.13 25.88
N LEU A 62 28.36 7.83 24.99
CA LEU A 62 29.66 8.44 25.29
C LEU A 62 29.45 9.95 25.40
N ASP A 63 29.68 10.49 26.60
CA ASP A 63 29.60 11.93 26.87
C ASP A 63 31.00 12.56 26.68
N PRO A 64 31.20 13.48 25.72
CA PRO A 64 32.52 14.02 25.39
C PRO A 64 32.90 15.22 26.28
N SER A 65 32.95 15.04 27.61
CA SER A 65 33.13 16.15 28.56
C SER A 65 34.07 15.90 29.75
N THR A 66 35.12 15.06 29.61
CA THR A 66 36.27 15.09 30.54
C THR A 66 37.56 14.51 29.95
N LEU A 67 38.53 15.38 29.65
CA LEU A 67 39.98 15.20 29.82
C LEU A 67 40.75 16.34 29.12
N LYS A 68 41.38 17.20 29.92
CA LYS A 68 42.41 18.16 29.50
C LYS A 68 43.35 18.31 30.70
N GLN A 69 44.65 18.39 30.44
CA GLN A 69 45.73 18.06 31.41
C GLN A 69 45.84 16.55 31.68
N ASP A 70 47.02 15.94 31.82
CA ASP A 70 48.40 16.47 31.84
C ASP A 70 49.33 15.66 30.90
N GLY A 71 50.57 16.13 30.70
CA GLY A 71 51.71 15.26 30.37
C GLY A 71 52.50 15.62 29.11
N ASP A 72 53.51 16.47 29.24
CA ASP A 72 54.63 16.51 28.29
C ASP A 72 55.39 15.17 28.29
N GLN A 73 55.85 14.70 27.12
CA GLN A 73 57.31 14.68 26.85
C GLN A 73 57.70 14.19 25.45
N GLN A 74 58.73 14.86 24.90
CA GLN A 74 59.68 14.41 23.87
C GLN A 74 59.14 14.09 22.46
N ARG A 75 59.91 14.22 21.37
CA ARG A 75 61.07 15.09 20.97
C ARG A 75 61.34 14.77 19.47
N ALA A 76 61.93 15.69 18.72
CA ALA A 76 62.45 15.52 17.35
C ALA A 76 63.00 14.11 17.03
N THR A 77 62.97 13.59 15.79
CA THR A 77 63.39 14.15 14.47
C THR A 77 62.81 13.20 13.37
N ARG A 78 62.78 13.38 12.04
CA ARG A 78 63.74 14.01 11.09
C ARG A 78 63.19 14.13 9.65
N GLU A 79 63.67 15.15 8.94
CA GLU A 79 63.81 15.42 7.49
C GLU A 79 63.14 14.51 6.42
N GLU A 80 62.36 15.18 5.57
CA GLU A 80 62.30 15.15 4.09
C GLU A 80 63.20 14.19 3.28
N THR A 81 62.66 13.69 2.16
CA THR A 81 63.37 13.72 0.85
C THR A 81 62.36 13.76 -0.31
N GLU A 82 62.57 14.63 -1.30
CA GLU A 82 61.86 14.63 -2.59
C GLU A 82 62.47 13.58 -3.56
N GLY A 83 61.79 13.26 -4.66
CA GLY A 83 62.33 12.37 -5.70
C GLY A 83 61.33 12.06 -6.82
N ASP A 84 61.42 12.80 -7.92
CA ASP A 84 60.49 12.77 -9.06
C ASP A 84 61.04 11.93 -10.25
N VAL A 85 60.36 11.96 -11.42
CA VAL A 85 60.82 11.49 -12.77
C VAL A 85 60.72 9.97 -13.07
N GLU A 86 60.42 9.47 -14.29
CA GLU A 86 59.49 9.86 -15.37
C GLU A 86 59.43 8.71 -16.44
N ARG A 87 58.33 8.62 -17.21
CA ARG A 87 58.21 8.13 -18.62
C ARG A 87 58.60 6.70 -19.08
N ARG A 88 57.76 6.26 -20.07
CA ARG A 88 58.02 5.43 -21.28
C ARG A 88 57.59 3.95 -21.18
N ASN A 89 56.47 3.46 -21.74
CA ASN A 89 55.90 3.49 -23.11
C ASN A 89 56.63 2.56 -24.10
N ASP A 90 55.99 1.46 -24.56
CA ASP A 90 55.69 1.19 -25.99
C ASP A 90 55.07 -0.21 -26.32
N ASN A 91 54.01 -0.20 -27.14
CA ASN A 91 53.60 -1.12 -28.22
C ASN A 91 53.31 -2.65 -28.08
N ALA A 92 52.00 -2.97 -28.20
CA ALA A 92 51.32 -3.54 -29.40
C ALA A 92 51.40 -5.04 -29.81
N GLN A 93 50.20 -5.63 -29.99
CA GLN A 93 49.67 -6.50 -31.09
C GLN A 93 48.24 -6.94 -30.67
N VAL A 94 47.13 -6.89 -31.42
CA VAL A 94 46.79 -7.00 -32.86
C VAL A 94 46.83 -8.43 -33.41
N ALA A 95 45.69 -9.14 -33.31
CA ALA A 95 45.39 -10.33 -34.12
C ALA A 95 43.87 -10.64 -34.19
N THR A 96 43.29 -10.50 -35.39
CA THR A 96 42.08 -11.19 -35.88
C THR A 96 42.25 -11.29 -37.40
N PRO A 97 41.81 -12.37 -38.09
CA PRO A 97 40.64 -12.17 -38.97
C PRO A 97 39.82 -13.44 -39.37
N GLN A 98 38.72 -13.17 -40.08
CA GLN A 98 37.97 -14.03 -41.03
C GLN A 98 36.98 -15.09 -40.51
N ALA A 99 35.99 -15.40 -41.37
CA ALA A 99 34.72 -16.05 -41.07
C ALA A 99 34.29 -17.00 -42.20
N LEU A 100 33.35 -17.93 -41.89
CA LEU A 100 32.44 -18.65 -42.82
C LEU A 100 33.12 -19.53 -43.90
N PRO A 101 32.38 -20.32 -44.73
CA PRO A 101 30.95 -20.72 -44.74
C PRO A 101 30.80 -22.25 -44.45
N THR A 102 29.73 -23.03 -44.72
CA THR A 102 28.36 -22.88 -45.30
C THR A 102 27.45 -24.02 -44.74
N ASP A 103 26.12 -23.95 -44.98
CA ASP A 103 25.13 -25.06 -45.08
C ASP A 103 24.93 -26.06 -43.89
N GLY A 104 23.81 -26.75 -43.72
CA GLY A 104 22.49 -26.61 -44.37
C GLY A 104 21.84 -27.96 -44.73
N GLU A 105 20.76 -28.36 -44.06
CA GLU A 105 19.82 -29.35 -44.61
C GLU A 105 18.40 -29.26 -44.02
N GLN A 106 17.42 -29.80 -44.76
CA GLN A 106 15.99 -29.70 -44.49
C GLN A 106 15.31 -31.05 -44.80
N GLN A 107 14.19 -31.34 -44.13
CA GLN A 107 13.17 -32.34 -44.51
C GLN A 107 13.53 -33.85 -44.57
N ARG A 108 12.82 -34.65 -43.76
CA ARG A 108 11.71 -35.54 -44.22
C ARG A 108 10.92 -36.01 -42.99
N LEU A 109 9.59 -36.09 -42.93
CA LEU A 109 8.52 -36.47 -43.87
C LEU A 109 8.33 -37.98 -44.09
N ARG A 110 7.48 -38.59 -43.24
CA ARG A 110 6.35 -39.51 -43.56
C ARG A 110 5.68 -39.96 -42.24
N GLY A 111 4.37 -40.23 -42.15
CA GLY A 111 3.29 -39.98 -43.11
C GLY A 111 2.16 -41.02 -43.02
N GLY A 112 1.00 -40.63 -42.48
CA GLY A 112 -0.29 -41.35 -42.53
C GLY A 112 -0.44 -42.60 -41.63
N GLU A 113 -1.62 -43.17 -41.42
CA GLU A 113 -3.03 -42.74 -41.68
C GLU A 113 -3.99 -43.83 -41.13
N LEU A 114 -5.30 -43.66 -40.87
CA LEU A 114 -6.25 -42.52 -40.92
C LEU A 114 -6.61 -42.10 -39.45
N LEU A 115 -7.83 -42.00 -38.88
CA LEU A 115 -9.26 -42.09 -39.29
C LEU A 115 -10.17 -41.41 -38.22
N ALA A 116 -11.44 -41.15 -38.57
CA ALA A 116 -12.57 -40.72 -37.72
C ALA A 116 -12.58 -39.25 -37.20
N THR A 117 -13.25 -38.38 -37.95
CA THR A 117 -13.68 -37.01 -37.56
C THR A 117 -15.00 -37.03 -36.76
N PRO A 118 -15.32 -35.95 -36.02
CA PRO A 118 -16.41 -35.07 -36.51
C PRO A 118 -16.11 -33.56 -36.38
N ALA A 119 -16.99 -32.74 -36.96
CA ALA A 119 -16.86 -31.28 -37.13
C ALA A 119 -17.60 -30.47 -36.02
N PRO A 120 -17.47 -29.12 -35.94
CA PRO A 120 -17.88 -28.34 -34.78
C PRO A 120 -19.38 -27.97 -34.74
N VAL A 121 -19.83 -27.46 -33.59
CA VAL A 121 -21.21 -27.04 -33.33
C VAL A 121 -21.26 -25.53 -33.06
N GLU A 122 -22.05 -24.81 -33.84
CA GLU A 122 -22.42 -23.40 -33.60
C GLU A 122 -23.78 -23.28 -32.87
N PRO A 123 -24.07 -22.15 -32.18
CA PRO A 123 -25.25 -22.02 -31.33
C PRO A 123 -26.54 -21.73 -32.11
N LEU A 124 -27.64 -22.38 -31.72
CA LEU A 124 -28.98 -22.14 -32.25
C LEU A 124 -29.78 -21.15 -31.38
N THR A 125 -30.43 -20.19 -32.03
CA THR A 125 -31.50 -19.37 -31.45
C THR A 125 -32.88 -19.93 -31.80
N PRO A 126 -33.92 -19.59 -31.02
CA PRO A 126 -35.29 -19.58 -31.51
C PRO A 126 -35.95 -18.20 -31.35
N THR A 127 -36.69 -17.76 -32.37
CA THR A 127 -37.54 -16.57 -32.34
C THR A 127 -38.97 -16.95 -32.72
N PRO A 128 -40.01 -16.47 -32.02
CA PRO A 128 -41.38 -16.47 -32.52
C PRO A 128 -41.72 -15.11 -33.16
N THR A 129 -42.15 -15.13 -34.42
CA THR A 129 -42.59 -13.94 -35.16
C THR A 129 -44.09 -13.69 -34.97
N VAL A 130 -44.49 -12.44 -34.72
CA VAL A 130 -45.86 -11.94 -34.99
C VAL A 130 -45.73 -10.59 -35.71
N ALA A 131 -46.57 -10.36 -36.71
CA ALA A 131 -46.45 -9.23 -37.63
C ALA A 131 -47.07 -7.92 -37.10
N ARG A 132 -46.58 -6.78 -37.63
CA ARG A 132 -47.13 -5.43 -37.42
C ARG A 132 -48.17 -5.12 -38.48
N MET A 133 -49.35 -4.68 -38.04
CA MET A 133 -50.29 -3.90 -38.85
C MET A 133 -50.69 -2.66 -38.05
N GLU A 134 -50.98 -1.56 -38.74
CA GLU A 134 -51.23 -0.25 -38.14
C GLU A 134 -52.72 0.09 -38.18
N ALA A 135 -53.22 0.67 -37.10
CA ALA A 135 -54.45 1.44 -37.06
C ALA A 135 -54.33 2.47 -35.92
N ALA A 136 -54.53 3.75 -36.22
CA ALA A 136 -54.57 4.81 -35.22
C ALA A 136 -55.99 4.99 -34.68
N PHE A 137 -56.12 5.44 -33.43
CA PHE A 137 -57.38 5.93 -32.87
C PHE A 137 -57.10 7.05 -31.88
N GLU A 138 -57.72 8.21 -32.08
CA GLU A 138 -57.61 9.36 -31.17
C GLU A 138 -58.66 9.29 -30.05
N ALA A 139 -58.31 9.84 -28.88
CA ALA A 139 -59.24 10.20 -27.82
C ALA A 139 -58.74 11.48 -27.10
N PRO A 140 -59.64 12.37 -26.64
CA PRO A 140 -59.27 13.74 -26.29
C PRO A 140 -58.63 13.88 -24.90
N ALA A 141 -57.73 14.85 -24.75
CA ALA A 141 -57.12 15.21 -23.47
C ALA A 141 -58.01 16.16 -22.65
N ILE A 142 -58.12 15.89 -21.35
CA ILE A 142 -58.71 16.80 -20.36
C ILE A 142 -57.56 17.39 -19.53
N PRO A 143 -57.43 18.73 -19.39
CA PRO A 143 -56.40 19.33 -18.56
C PRO A 143 -56.74 19.16 -17.07
N VAL A 144 -55.75 18.75 -16.28
CA VAL A 144 -55.82 18.67 -14.81
C VAL A 144 -54.82 19.65 -14.22
N THR A 145 -55.30 20.57 -13.38
CA THR A 145 -54.47 21.53 -12.64
C THR A 145 -54.23 21.04 -11.21
N THR A 146 -52.97 21.06 -10.77
CA THR A 146 -52.55 20.69 -9.40
C THR A 146 -51.52 21.68 -8.88
N THR A 147 -51.70 22.16 -7.64
CA THR A 147 -50.90 23.25 -7.05
C THR A 147 -49.90 22.76 -6.00
N GLU A 148 -48.99 21.86 -6.38
CA GLU A 148 -47.80 21.48 -5.59
C GLU A 148 -46.58 21.17 -6.49
N PRO A 149 -45.33 21.34 -6.00
CA PRO A 149 -44.12 21.20 -6.81
C PRO A 149 -43.71 19.74 -7.05
N ALA A 150 -44.34 19.09 -8.03
CA ALA A 150 -43.99 17.72 -8.45
C ALA A 150 -42.72 17.67 -9.32
N ARG A 151 -41.76 16.78 -8.99
CA ARG A 151 -40.67 16.38 -9.88
C ARG A 151 -41.13 15.25 -10.81
N THR A 152 -41.62 15.58 -12.00
CA THR A 152 -41.94 14.59 -13.04
C THR A 152 -40.73 14.28 -13.93
N TYR A 153 -40.35 13.01 -14.01
CA TYR A 153 -39.56 12.49 -15.12
C TYR A 153 -40.52 12.13 -16.26
N VAL A 154 -40.52 12.93 -17.33
CA VAL A 154 -41.33 12.66 -18.53
C VAL A 154 -40.44 12.02 -19.59
N SER A 155 -40.84 10.85 -20.06
CA SER A 155 -40.30 10.23 -21.28
C SER A 155 -41.43 10.19 -22.31
N ASN A 156 -41.13 10.64 -23.54
CA ASN A 156 -42.06 10.92 -24.65
C ASN A 156 -42.83 12.25 -24.58
N THR A 157 -43.34 12.67 -25.74
CA THR A 157 -43.60 14.08 -26.11
C THR A 157 -44.96 14.62 -25.69
N ILE A 158 -44.96 15.74 -24.96
CA ILE A 158 -46.13 16.62 -24.76
C ILE A 158 -45.63 18.09 -24.84
N PRO A 159 -46.28 18.99 -25.61
CA PRO A 159 -45.97 20.41 -25.57
C PRO A 159 -46.51 21.05 -24.28
N ALA A 160 -45.62 21.50 -23.40
CA ALA A 160 -45.98 22.17 -22.16
C ALA A 160 -45.73 23.68 -22.25
N ALA A 161 -46.78 24.48 -22.10
CA ALA A 161 -46.67 25.90 -21.81
C ALA A 161 -46.61 26.09 -20.28
N ALA A 162 -45.59 26.77 -19.79
CA ALA A 162 -45.40 27.06 -18.36
C ALA A 162 -44.99 28.52 -18.17
N THR A 163 -45.51 29.17 -17.12
CA THR A 163 -45.25 30.57 -16.76
C THR A 163 -44.29 30.69 -15.56
N GLU A 164 -43.51 29.65 -15.30
CA GLU A 164 -42.59 29.50 -14.15
C GLU A 164 -41.30 28.80 -14.61
N PRO A 165 -40.14 28.99 -13.93
CA PRO A 165 -38.83 28.61 -14.48
C PRO A 165 -38.56 27.10 -14.43
N VAL A 166 -38.62 26.45 -15.59
CA VAL A 166 -38.33 25.02 -15.78
C VAL A 166 -36.83 24.75 -15.85
N ARG A 167 -36.32 23.76 -15.10
CA ARG A 167 -34.96 23.22 -15.26
C ARG A 167 -34.98 21.93 -16.06
N VAL A 168 -34.47 21.97 -17.29
CA VAL A 168 -34.34 20.80 -18.18
C VAL A 168 -32.93 20.22 -18.09
N PHE A 169 -32.81 18.89 -18.06
CA PHE A 169 -31.55 18.15 -18.22
C PHE A 169 -31.69 17.11 -19.33
N GLY A 170 -31.04 17.33 -20.46
CA GLY A 170 -31.04 16.41 -21.59
C GLY A 170 -30.69 17.10 -22.92
N SER A 171 -30.30 16.29 -23.91
CA SER A 171 -30.05 16.69 -25.30
C SER A 171 -30.50 15.56 -26.23
N PRO A 172 -30.89 15.83 -27.50
CA PRO A 172 -30.74 17.10 -28.22
C PRO A 172 -32.05 17.70 -28.78
N ALA A 173 -31.92 18.92 -29.33
CA ALA A 173 -32.74 19.50 -30.41
C ALA A 173 -34.25 19.71 -30.21
N VAL A 174 -34.63 20.82 -29.56
CA VAL A 174 -35.93 21.49 -29.73
C VAL A 174 -35.69 23.02 -29.81
N PRO A 175 -36.28 23.76 -30.77
CA PRO A 175 -36.21 25.22 -30.76
C PRO A 175 -37.14 25.79 -29.68
N VAL A 176 -36.63 26.70 -28.86
CA VAL A 176 -37.39 27.38 -27.80
C VAL A 176 -37.51 28.87 -28.14
N VAL A 177 -38.70 29.43 -28.01
CA VAL A 177 -38.98 30.87 -28.15
C VAL A 177 -39.45 31.39 -26.80
N THR A 178 -38.74 32.38 -26.24
CA THR A 178 -39.11 33.07 -25.00
C THR A 178 -39.15 34.58 -25.22
N SER A 179 -39.89 35.28 -24.36
CA SER A 179 -39.98 36.75 -24.31
C SER A 179 -39.18 37.37 -23.16
N GLU A 180 -38.34 36.58 -22.49
CA GLU A 180 -37.60 36.96 -21.28
C GLU A 180 -36.16 36.40 -21.29
N PRO A 181 -35.21 37.03 -20.54
CA PRO A 181 -33.78 36.78 -20.69
C PRO A 181 -33.34 35.39 -20.23
N VAL A 182 -32.51 34.74 -21.05
CA VAL A 182 -31.99 33.38 -20.83
C VAL A 182 -30.58 33.44 -20.27
N HIS A 183 -30.35 32.87 -19.09
CA HIS A 183 -29.00 32.59 -18.58
C HIS A 183 -28.47 31.27 -19.15
N ALA A 184 -27.65 31.35 -20.19
CA ALA A 184 -26.91 30.22 -20.73
C ALA A 184 -25.47 30.16 -20.18
N PHE A 185 -24.98 28.95 -19.91
CA PHE A 185 -23.55 28.64 -19.86
C PHE A 185 -23.20 27.88 -21.15
N GLU A 186 -22.06 28.20 -21.76
CA GLU A 186 -21.60 27.57 -23.01
C GLU A 186 -21.31 26.06 -22.83
N ALA A 187 -21.30 25.22 -23.87
CA ALA A 187 -21.16 25.46 -25.32
C ALA A 187 -21.87 24.35 -26.14
N PRO A 188 -21.84 24.33 -27.50
CA PRO A 188 -21.34 25.34 -28.43
C PRO A 188 -22.33 25.76 -29.54
N ALA A 189 -22.03 26.87 -30.22
CA ALA A 189 -22.47 27.22 -31.58
C ALA A 189 -23.98 27.08 -31.92
N VAL A 190 -24.77 28.09 -31.55
CA VAL A 190 -26.10 28.35 -32.13
C VAL A 190 -26.11 29.75 -32.76
N PRO A 191 -26.54 29.93 -34.02
CA PRO A 191 -26.65 31.24 -34.65
C PRO A 191 -27.90 31.98 -34.14
N ALA A 192 -27.76 32.71 -33.03
CA ALA A 192 -28.80 33.62 -32.54
C ALA A 192 -28.74 34.96 -33.29
N ALA A 193 -29.88 35.40 -33.83
CA ALA A 193 -30.03 36.73 -34.42
C ALA A 193 -30.83 37.63 -33.46
N THR A 194 -30.19 38.69 -32.97
CA THR A 194 -30.78 39.68 -32.04
C THR A 194 -30.44 41.09 -32.48
N THR A 195 -31.37 42.03 -32.35
CA THR A 195 -31.33 43.35 -33.00
C THR A 195 -30.92 44.53 -32.10
N GLU A 196 -30.44 44.27 -30.88
CA GLU A 196 -30.01 45.32 -29.94
C GLU A 196 -28.63 45.03 -29.30
N PRO A 197 -27.89 46.08 -28.86
CA PRO A 197 -26.47 45.95 -28.53
C PRO A 197 -26.21 45.34 -27.14
N VAL A 198 -25.50 44.20 -27.13
CA VAL A 198 -25.05 43.55 -25.90
C VAL A 198 -23.77 44.23 -25.37
N GLN A 199 -23.78 44.68 -24.12
CA GLN A 199 -22.55 45.09 -23.43
C GLN A 199 -21.76 43.85 -22.97
N ALA A 200 -20.58 43.64 -23.54
CA ALA A 200 -19.66 42.60 -23.10
C ALA A 200 -18.92 43.05 -21.82
N PHE A 201 -19.10 42.31 -20.72
CA PHE A 201 -18.20 42.37 -19.57
C PHE A 201 -17.08 41.34 -19.76
N GLU A 202 -15.91 41.80 -20.18
CA GLU A 202 -14.69 40.98 -20.17
C GLU A 202 -14.26 40.72 -18.72
N ALA A 203 -14.74 39.64 -18.13
CA ALA A 203 -14.04 39.02 -17.01
C ALA A 203 -12.70 38.48 -17.55
N PRO A 204 -11.53 38.94 -17.05
CA PRO A 204 -10.26 38.47 -17.56
C PRO A 204 -10.11 36.98 -17.22
N ALA A 205 -10.20 36.13 -18.24
CA ALA A 205 -9.86 34.73 -18.11
C ALA A 205 -8.40 34.64 -17.65
N VAL A 206 -8.18 34.15 -16.43
CA VAL A 206 -6.83 33.85 -15.92
C VAL A 206 -6.55 32.37 -16.18
N PRO A 207 -5.90 32.00 -17.29
CA PRO A 207 -5.50 30.62 -17.51
C PRO A 207 -4.33 30.29 -16.57
N VAL A 208 -4.63 29.84 -15.35
CA VAL A 208 -3.65 29.13 -14.49
C VAL A 208 -3.43 27.71 -15.03
N SER A 209 -3.14 27.63 -16.32
CA SER A 209 -2.53 26.49 -16.98
C SER A 209 -1.02 26.75 -17.02
N THR A 210 -0.39 26.75 -15.85
CA THR A 210 1.06 26.58 -15.73
C THR A 210 1.43 25.20 -16.25
N LYS A 211 1.53 25.08 -17.58
CA LYS A 211 2.21 23.98 -18.25
C LYS A 211 3.69 24.10 -17.87
N GLU A 212 4.06 23.54 -16.72
CA GLU A 212 5.46 23.22 -16.49
C GLU A 212 5.99 22.46 -17.71
N PRO A 213 7.20 22.77 -18.20
CA PRO A 213 7.80 21.98 -19.27
C PRO A 213 7.84 20.51 -18.85
N VAL A 214 7.49 19.61 -19.78
CA VAL A 214 7.55 18.17 -19.53
C VAL A 214 9.01 17.78 -19.44
N ARG A 215 9.52 17.69 -18.20
CA ARG A 215 10.90 17.32 -17.91
C ARG A 215 11.11 15.85 -18.23
N THR A 216 12.14 15.56 -19.01
CA THR A 216 12.53 14.21 -19.44
C THR A 216 12.84 13.31 -18.24
N PHE A 217 12.94 12.00 -18.49
CA PHE A 217 13.39 11.03 -17.50
C PHE A 217 14.77 11.41 -16.93
N ALA A 218 15.74 11.75 -17.78
CA ALA A 218 17.12 12.03 -17.39
C ALA A 218 17.27 13.30 -16.50
N GLU A 219 16.47 14.35 -16.72
CA GLU A 219 16.48 15.57 -15.89
C GLU A 219 15.91 15.33 -14.47
N ARG A 220 15.27 14.18 -14.25
CA ARG A 220 14.56 13.80 -13.03
C ARG A 220 15.02 12.47 -12.44
N HIS A 221 16.08 11.87 -12.99
CA HIS A 221 16.61 10.57 -12.57
C HIS A 221 18.07 10.71 -12.14
N ASP A 222 18.29 10.65 -10.83
CA ASP A 222 19.61 10.63 -10.24
C ASP A 222 20.01 9.19 -9.89
N VAL A 223 21.29 8.85 -10.04
CA VAL A 223 21.82 7.51 -9.73
C VAL A 223 22.98 7.63 -8.74
N VAL A 224 22.90 6.88 -7.64
CA VAL A 224 23.92 6.85 -6.57
C VAL A 224 24.24 5.43 -6.14
N SER A 225 25.50 5.18 -5.76
CA SER A 225 25.99 3.82 -5.53
C SER A 225 26.55 3.63 -4.12
N GLY A 226 25.99 2.66 -3.39
CA GLY A 226 26.35 2.37 -2.02
C GLY A 226 25.86 3.39 -0.98
N TYR A 227 25.94 3.01 0.30
CA TYR A 227 25.41 3.78 1.42
C TYR A 227 26.04 5.18 1.57
N LYS A 228 27.36 5.29 1.42
CA LYS A 228 28.08 6.57 1.60
C LYS A 228 27.65 7.62 0.57
N ALA A 229 27.49 7.23 -0.70
CA ALA A 229 27.03 8.16 -1.74
C ALA A 229 25.57 8.57 -1.53
N ALA A 230 24.69 7.63 -1.19
CA ALA A 230 23.28 7.92 -0.88
C ALA A 230 23.14 8.89 0.31
N MET A 231 23.96 8.73 1.36
CA MET A 231 23.98 9.65 2.50
C MET A 231 24.53 11.04 2.15
N ALA A 232 25.59 11.12 1.32
CA ALA A 232 26.10 12.40 0.84
C ALA A 232 25.07 13.13 -0.04
N TYR A 233 24.39 12.41 -0.94
CA TYR A 233 23.29 12.95 -1.75
C TYR A 233 22.17 13.49 -0.86
N LEU A 234 21.63 12.71 0.08
CA LEU A 234 20.53 13.14 0.96
C LEU A 234 20.91 14.20 2.00
N ALA A 235 22.20 14.40 2.28
CA ALA A 235 22.68 15.51 3.11
C ALA A 235 22.75 16.83 2.33
N ASN A 236 23.10 16.77 1.04
CA ASN A 236 23.22 17.92 0.15
C ASN A 236 21.92 18.24 -0.60
N TYR A 237 20.95 17.31 -0.62
CA TYR A 237 19.69 17.48 -1.34
C TYR A 237 18.85 18.61 -0.76
N THR A 238 18.49 19.57 -1.61
CA THR A 238 17.60 20.68 -1.26
C THR A 238 16.48 20.82 -2.28
N THR A 239 15.24 20.83 -1.81
CA THR A 239 14.07 21.13 -2.65
C THR A 239 13.94 22.65 -2.78
N PRO A 240 13.80 23.21 -3.99
CA PRO A 240 13.65 24.65 -4.17
C PRO A 240 12.44 25.21 -3.40
N ALA A 241 12.61 26.42 -2.84
CA ALA A 241 11.55 27.09 -2.10
C ALA A 241 10.30 27.28 -2.99
N GLY A 242 9.12 26.96 -2.45
CA GLY A 242 7.85 27.00 -3.18
C GLY A 242 7.58 25.83 -4.14
N SER A 243 8.55 24.94 -4.40
CA SER A 243 8.34 23.81 -5.31
C SER A 243 7.40 22.73 -4.74
N ASP A 244 6.61 22.08 -5.58
CA ASP A 244 5.81 20.89 -5.23
C ASP A 244 6.54 19.55 -5.47
N GLU A 245 7.86 19.61 -5.74
CA GLU A 245 8.72 18.46 -6.06
C GLU A 245 8.59 17.34 -5.02
N GLN A 246 8.47 16.10 -5.53
CA GLN A 246 8.27 14.88 -4.77
C GLN A 246 9.40 13.89 -5.10
N VAL A 247 10.25 13.64 -4.11
CA VAL A 247 11.45 12.82 -4.25
C VAL A 247 11.15 11.37 -3.86
N TYR A 248 11.55 10.43 -4.69
CA TYR A 248 11.35 8.99 -4.49
C TYR A 248 12.71 8.27 -4.48
N LEU A 249 12.98 7.51 -3.42
CA LEU A 249 14.23 6.79 -3.23
C LEU A 249 14.00 5.32 -3.57
N PHE A 250 14.61 4.85 -4.65
CA PHE A 250 14.47 3.48 -5.17
C PHE A 250 15.76 2.68 -4.98
N PHE A 251 15.76 1.79 -4.00
CA PHE A 251 16.86 0.91 -3.66
C PHE A 251 16.76 -0.38 -4.47
N THR A 252 17.77 -0.69 -5.27
CA THR A 252 17.83 -1.90 -6.12
C THR A 252 19.19 -2.60 -5.99
N CYS A 253 19.31 -3.79 -6.57
CA CYS A 253 20.53 -4.59 -6.52
C CYS A 253 21.70 -3.85 -7.20
N GLY A 254 22.86 -3.80 -6.53
CA GLY A 254 24.09 -3.25 -7.07
C GLY A 254 25.23 -4.27 -7.16
N ASP A 255 26.44 -3.79 -7.47
CA ASP A 255 27.72 -4.46 -7.25
C ASP A 255 28.75 -3.49 -6.64
N ASP A 256 29.95 -4.00 -6.34
CA ASP A 256 31.03 -3.22 -5.72
C ASP A 256 31.65 -2.18 -6.67
N ASN A 257 31.40 -2.30 -7.98
CA ASN A 257 31.74 -1.27 -8.98
C ASN A 257 30.67 -0.16 -9.05
N GLY A 258 29.60 -0.27 -8.25
CA GLY A 258 28.52 0.69 -8.20
C GLY A 258 27.57 0.62 -9.40
N LYS A 259 27.51 -0.49 -10.13
CA LYS A 259 26.57 -0.70 -11.25
C LYS A 259 25.27 -1.35 -10.77
N GLN A 260 24.16 -1.13 -11.47
CA GLN A 260 22.93 -1.90 -11.25
C GLN A 260 23.13 -3.36 -11.66
N THR A 261 22.58 -4.30 -10.89
CA THR A 261 22.63 -5.74 -11.16
C THR A 261 21.29 -6.42 -10.96
N THR A 262 21.23 -7.73 -11.22
CA THR A 262 20.03 -8.58 -11.11
C THR A 262 20.28 -9.85 -10.30
N TRP A 263 21.21 -9.82 -9.33
CA TRP A 263 21.52 -10.99 -8.47
C TRP A 263 20.33 -11.46 -7.61
N ARG A 264 19.27 -10.64 -7.49
CA ARG A 264 17.89 -11.11 -7.40
C ARG A 264 17.15 -10.76 -8.68
N ARG A 265 16.44 -11.73 -9.27
CA ARG A 265 15.56 -11.50 -10.43
C ARG A 265 14.58 -10.33 -10.19
N VAL A 266 13.95 -10.28 -9.01
CA VAL A 266 12.98 -9.23 -8.65
C VAL A 266 13.57 -7.82 -8.70
N CYS A 267 14.89 -7.63 -8.50
CA CYS A 267 15.53 -6.32 -8.72
C CYS A 267 15.44 -5.88 -10.20
N GLY A 268 15.67 -6.80 -11.14
CA GLY A 268 15.56 -6.51 -12.58
C GLY A 268 14.11 -6.26 -13.00
N ASP A 269 13.21 -7.17 -12.63
CA ASP A 269 11.79 -7.09 -12.96
C ASP A 269 11.16 -5.79 -12.38
N ALA A 270 11.49 -5.44 -11.12
CA ALA A 270 11.01 -4.21 -10.48
C ALA A 270 11.69 -2.94 -11.01
N SER A 271 13.01 -2.94 -11.26
CA SER A 271 13.68 -1.77 -11.85
C SER A 271 13.08 -1.38 -13.19
N LYS A 272 12.78 -2.36 -14.06
CA LYS A 272 12.09 -2.08 -15.32
C LYS A 272 10.75 -1.39 -15.07
N LEU A 273 9.87 -2.00 -14.26
CA LEU A 273 8.52 -1.46 -14.05
C LEU A 273 8.52 -0.09 -13.34
N VAL A 274 9.46 0.13 -12.41
CA VAL A 274 9.65 1.44 -11.75
C VAL A 274 10.06 2.51 -12.75
N TYR A 275 10.99 2.24 -13.66
CA TYR A 275 11.39 3.21 -14.69
C TYR A 275 10.27 3.45 -15.71
N ASP A 276 9.65 2.36 -16.21
CA ASP A 276 8.54 2.41 -17.19
C ASP A 276 7.34 3.22 -16.66
N ILE A 277 7.06 3.20 -15.34
CA ILE A 277 5.97 4.01 -14.74
C ILE A 277 6.43 5.42 -14.39
N PHE A 278 7.66 5.59 -13.87
CA PHE A 278 8.18 6.89 -13.45
C PHE A 278 8.37 7.86 -14.63
N GLU A 279 8.78 7.36 -15.80
CA GLU A 279 8.85 8.13 -17.05
C GLU A 279 7.51 8.82 -17.36
N LYS A 280 6.41 8.10 -17.14
CA LYS A 280 5.02 8.56 -17.35
C LYS A 280 4.45 9.37 -16.18
N SER A 281 5.22 9.52 -15.09
CA SER A 281 4.78 10.23 -13.88
C SER A 281 5.05 11.75 -13.97
N PRO A 282 4.27 12.59 -13.24
CA PRO A 282 4.34 14.06 -13.33
C PRO A 282 5.75 14.68 -13.22
N SER A 283 5.99 15.78 -13.94
CA SER A 283 7.29 16.49 -14.02
C SER A 283 7.90 16.94 -12.68
N ARG A 284 7.08 17.07 -11.62
CA ARG A 284 7.53 17.36 -10.25
C ARG A 284 8.19 16.16 -9.56
N ASN A 285 8.03 14.94 -10.06
CA ASN A 285 8.53 13.75 -9.42
C ASN A 285 10.01 13.56 -9.78
N ARG A 286 10.87 13.38 -8.77
CA ARG A 286 12.29 12.99 -8.93
C ARG A 286 12.51 11.57 -8.43
N LEU A 287 13.23 10.76 -9.20
CA LEU A 287 13.63 9.41 -8.83
C LEU A 287 15.13 9.38 -8.54
N VAL A 288 15.49 8.96 -7.34
CA VAL A 288 16.88 8.67 -6.96
C VAL A 288 17.03 7.16 -6.91
N THR A 289 17.78 6.58 -7.84
CA THR A 289 18.10 5.15 -7.85
C THR A 289 19.36 4.89 -7.06
N ILE A 290 19.25 4.04 -6.04
CA ILE A 290 20.33 3.64 -5.16
C ILE A 290 20.73 2.20 -5.51
N HIS A 291 21.91 2.04 -6.12
CA HIS A 291 22.54 0.73 -6.27
C HIS A 291 23.04 0.31 -4.89
N ALA A 292 22.24 -0.49 -4.18
CA ALA A 292 22.31 -0.59 -2.73
C ALA A 292 23.34 -1.62 -2.20
N GLY A 293 24.22 -2.13 -3.08
CA GLY A 293 25.26 -3.12 -2.76
C GLY A 293 24.98 -4.52 -3.34
N ASP A 294 25.95 -5.41 -3.14
CA ASP A 294 25.99 -6.75 -3.68
C ASP A 294 25.20 -7.78 -2.84
N LYS A 295 25.24 -9.06 -3.24
CA LYS A 295 24.61 -10.17 -2.52
C LYS A 295 25.22 -10.42 -1.12
N ALA A 296 26.53 -10.27 -0.94
CA ALA A 296 27.19 -10.42 0.35
C ALA A 296 26.79 -9.30 1.33
N TYR A 297 26.75 -8.05 0.86
CA TYR A 297 26.29 -6.89 1.63
C TYR A 297 24.83 -7.01 2.09
N TRP A 298 23.99 -7.73 1.35
CA TRP A 298 22.59 -8.02 1.71
C TRP A 298 22.36 -9.37 2.40
N SER A 299 23.42 -10.17 2.64
CA SER A 299 23.32 -11.42 3.41
C SER A 299 23.16 -11.20 4.94
N GLN A 300 23.42 -9.98 5.41
CA GLN A 300 23.43 -9.60 6.83
C GLN A 300 22.87 -8.18 7.06
N LYS A 301 22.75 -7.78 8.34
CA LYS A 301 22.28 -6.43 8.73
C LYS A 301 23.32 -5.37 8.33
N ASN A 302 23.08 -4.65 7.24
CA ASN A 302 23.97 -3.64 6.70
C ASN A 302 23.62 -2.19 7.12
N ALA A 303 24.28 -1.19 6.53
CA ALA A 303 24.09 0.21 6.90
C ALA A 303 22.67 0.72 6.55
N PHE A 304 22.15 0.45 5.35
CA PHE A 304 20.75 0.77 5.00
C PHE A 304 19.73 0.08 5.91
N PHE A 305 20.00 -1.15 6.34
CA PHE A 305 19.17 -1.89 7.29
C PHE A 305 19.14 -1.22 8.66
N ASN A 306 20.27 -0.70 9.14
CA ASN A 306 20.41 -0.12 10.47
C ASN A 306 20.07 1.38 10.53
N ASP A 307 20.17 2.10 9.42
CA ASP A 307 19.91 3.55 9.33
C ASP A 307 18.58 4.01 9.98
N GLY A 308 18.60 5.22 10.54
CA GLY A 308 17.49 5.80 11.31
C GLY A 308 16.30 6.27 10.45
N ASP A 309 16.56 6.76 9.24
CA ASP A 309 15.58 7.50 8.42
C ASP A 309 15.03 6.65 7.26
N LEU A 310 15.89 5.89 6.61
CA LEU A 310 15.58 4.99 5.50
C LEU A 310 15.14 3.61 6.01
N ARG A 311 15.92 3.04 6.95
CA ARG A 311 15.66 1.76 7.64
C ARG A 311 15.24 0.62 6.67
N VAL A 312 15.95 0.48 5.55
CA VAL A 312 15.62 -0.42 4.42
C VAL A 312 15.96 -1.87 4.77
N LYS A 313 14.95 -2.71 4.99
CA LYS A 313 15.15 -4.10 5.46
C LYS A 313 15.43 -5.12 4.36
N MET A 314 15.19 -4.76 3.10
CA MET A 314 15.18 -5.64 1.94
C MET A 314 15.19 -4.79 0.68
N ILE A 315 15.69 -5.36 -0.43
CA ILE A 315 15.69 -4.74 -1.76
C ILE A 315 15.19 -5.75 -2.82
N PRO A 316 14.49 -5.31 -3.88
CA PRO A 316 14.22 -3.92 -4.23
C PRO A 316 13.17 -3.27 -3.29
N ALA A 317 13.26 -1.96 -3.11
CA ALA A 317 12.33 -1.17 -2.30
C ALA A 317 12.26 0.27 -2.80
N ILE A 318 11.09 0.91 -2.72
CA ILE A 318 10.92 2.35 -2.99
C ILE A 318 10.27 3.03 -1.78
N MET A 319 10.50 4.33 -1.60
CA MET A 319 9.76 5.18 -0.65
C MET A 319 9.79 6.64 -1.09
N GLN A 320 8.80 7.43 -0.67
CA GLN A 320 8.87 8.89 -0.80
C GLN A 320 9.77 9.46 0.31
N TRP A 321 10.58 10.46 -0.04
CA TRP A 321 11.42 11.26 0.85
C TRP A 321 10.86 12.68 0.97
N HIS A 322 10.84 13.20 2.20
CA HIS A 322 10.28 14.52 2.53
C HIS A 322 11.31 15.52 3.06
N GLY A 323 12.56 15.09 3.23
CA GLY A 323 13.68 15.95 3.63
C GLY A 323 14.18 16.84 2.49
N GLY A 324 14.96 17.86 2.82
CA GLY A 324 15.57 18.79 1.86
C GLY A 324 14.81 20.11 1.67
N ARG A 325 13.60 20.24 2.21
CA ARG A 325 12.95 21.55 2.40
C ARG A 325 13.51 22.20 3.69
N PRO A 326 13.73 23.52 3.78
CA PRO A 326 14.16 24.16 5.02
C PRO A 326 13.23 23.80 6.19
N GLY A 327 13.81 23.37 7.32
CA GLY A 327 13.06 22.92 8.50
C GLY A 327 12.34 21.56 8.38
N SER A 328 12.40 20.87 7.23
CA SER A 328 11.84 19.52 7.11
C SER A 328 12.64 18.48 7.89
N LYS A 329 11.93 17.55 8.54
CA LYS A 329 12.55 16.34 9.08
C LYS A 329 12.96 15.39 7.95
N ARG A 330 13.92 14.50 8.21
CA ARG A 330 14.40 13.46 7.29
C ARG A 330 13.40 12.29 7.16
N ALA A 331 12.15 12.63 6.83
CA ALA A 331 11.01 11.73 6.90
C ALA A 331 10.79 10.92 5.62
N THR A 332 10.21 9.73 5.79
CA THR A 332 9.89 8.78 4.71
C THR A 332 8.51 8.15 4.86
N SER A 333 7.77 8.03 3.75
CA SER A 333 6.44 7.41 3.69
C SER A 333 6.26 6.59 2.40
N GLY A 334 5.12 5.91 2.25
CA GLY A 334 4.76 5.24 1.00
C GLY A 334 5.74 4.13 0.60
N MET A 335 6.24 3.36 1.57
CA MET A 335 7.30 2.39 1.32
C MET A 335 6.75 1.10 0.74
N ILE A 336 7.15 0.76 -0.50
CA ILE A 336 6.80 -0.49 -1.17
C ILE A 336 8.07 -1.36 -1.27
N ILE A 337 7.91 -2.68 -1.12
CA ILE A 337 8.99 -3.66 -1.01
C ILE A 337 8.78 -4.87 -1.93
N GLU A 338 9.88 -5.43 -2.43
CA GLU A 338 9.96 -6.73 -3.12
C GLU A 338 8.87 -6.91 -4.19
N GLU A 339 8.01 -7.94 -4.11
CA GLU A 339 7.00 -8.18 -5.13
C GLU A 339 5.87 -7.14 -5.13
N GLY A 340 5.74 -6.30 -4.08
CA GLY A 340 4.81 -5.17 -4.08
C GLY A 340 5.15 -4.14 -5.16
N LEU A 341 6.42 -4.05 -5.57
CA LEU A 341 6.86 -3.22 -6.70
C LEU A 341 6.46 -3.78 -8.07
N LEU A 342 5.95 -5.01 -8.14
CA LEU A 342 5.45 -5.63 -9.37
C LEU A 342 3.95 -5.37 -9.58
N TYR A 343 3.27 -4.76 -8.61
CA TYR A 343 1.85 -4.39 -8.71
C TYR A 343 1.73 -2.95 -9.27
N GLU A 344 1.72 -2.84 -10.59
CA GLU A 344 1.70 -1.56 -11.34
C GLU A 344 0.73 -0.48 -10.79
N PRO A 345 -0.54 -0.78 -10.46
CA PRO A 345 -1.45 0.26 -9.98
C PRO A 345 -1.03 0.92 -8.66
N LEU A 346 -0.33 0.19 -7.78
CA LEU A 346 0.19 0.75 -6.51
C LEU A 346 1.41 1.65 -6.76
N LEU A 347 2.27 1.31 -7.74
CA LEU A 347 3.34 2.20 -8.18
C LEU A 347 2.79 3.48 -8.83
N ARG A 348 1.78 3.35 -9.71
CA ARG A 348 1.06 4.49 -10.29
C ARG A 348 0.41 5.37 -9.23
N TYR A 349 -0.17 4.77 -8.18
CA TYR A 349 -0.73 5.49 -7.04
C TYR A 349 0.35 6.24 -6.24
N LEU A 350 1.47 5.59 -5.91
CA LEU A 350 2.60 6.21 -5.20
C LEU A 350 3.18 7.41 -5.95
N PHE A 351 3.39 7.26 -7.27
CA PHE A 351 3.90 8.32 -8.14
C PHE A 351 2.82 9.35 -8.55
N LYS A 352 1.54 9.10 -8.25
CA LYS A 352 0.40 9.94 -8.66
C LYS A 352 0.38 10.16 -10.17
N ASN A 353 0.52 9.06 -10.91
CA ASN A 353 0.41 9.02 -12.36
C ASN A 353 -0.97 9.52 -12.82
N VAL A 354 -0.99 10.26 -13.92
CA VAL A 354 -2.21 10.84 -14.54
C VAL A 354 -2.27 10.59 -16.06
N ASP A 355 -1.32 9.82 -16.60
CA ASP A 355 -1.25 9.41 -18.01
C ASP A 355 -2.37 8.45 -18.39
N VAL A 356 -2.74 7.56 -17.46
CA VAL A 356 -3.86 6.62 -17.57
C VAL A 356 -4.61 6.58 -16.23
N PRO A 357 -5.91 6.92 -16.18
CA PRO A 357 -6.71 6.77 -14.96
C PRO A 357 -6.84 5.30 -14.54
N ASP A 358 -6.61 4.99 -13.25
CA ASP A 358 -6.99 3.69 -12.69
C ASP A 358 -8.52 3.63 -12.53
N PRO A 359 -9.24 2.72 -13.22
CA PRO A 359 -10.70 2.64 -13.13
C PRO A 359 -11.22 2.25 -11.74
N LEU A 360 -10.38 1.61 -10.90
CA LEU A 360 -10.71 1.30 -9.51
C LEU A 360 -10.68 2.54 -8.62
N LEU A 361 -9.98 3.60 -9.07
CA LEU A 361 -9.79 4.87 -8.38
C LEU A 361 -10.55 6.03 -9.06
N ALA A 362 -11.63 5.73 -9.79
CA ALA A 362 -12.50 6.75 -10.37
C ALA A 362 -12.99 7.75 -9.28
N PRO A 363 -13.08 9.07 -9.56
CA PRO A 363 -13.37 10.08 -8.53
C PRO A 363 -14.65 9.81 -7.73
N ALA A 364 -15.71 9.31 -8.37
CA ALA A 364 -16.95 8.93 -7.69
C ALA A 364 -16.78 7.73 -6.73
N THR A 365 -15.91 6.77 -7.07
CA THR A 365 -15.56 5.63 -6.21
C THR A 365 -14.81 6.11 -4.97
N ILE A 366 -13.83 7.00 -5.13
CA ILE A 366 -13.07 7.60 -4.03
C ILE A 366 -13.98 8.44 -3.13
N ALA A 367 -14.76 9.37 -3.72
CA ALA A 367 -15.64 10.29 -2.98
C ALA A 367 -16.76 9.56 -2.21
N SER A 368 -17.05 8.31 -2.55
CA SER A 368 -17.99 7.47 -1.80
C SER A 368 -17.41 6.79 -0.55
N LYS A 369 -16.15 7.05 -0.20
CA LYS A 369 -15.40 6.37 0.87
C LYS A 369 -14.62 7.36 1.72
N GLU A 370 -14.48 7.06 3.01
CA GLU A 370 -13.80 7.96 3.97
C GLU A 370 -12.60 7.26 4.64
N ILE A 371 -11.44 7.92 4.68
CA ILE A 371 -10.30 7.50 5.52
C ILE A 371 -10.13 8.51 6.65
N VAL A 372 -10.40 8.08 7.87
CA VAL A 372 -10.22 8.86 9.10
C VAL A 372 -8.85 8.54 9.69
N ARG A 373 -8.12 9.55 10.16
CA ARG A 373 -6.78 9.40 10.73
C ARG A 373 -6.75 9.92 12.17
N LEU A 374 -6.55 9.02 13.13
CA LEU A 374 -6.55 9.30 14.57
C LEU A 374 -5.17 9.01 15.18
N LYS A 375 -4.86 9.64 16.32
CA LYS A 375 -3.60 9.43 17.05
C LYS A 375 -3.87 9.15 18.52
N GLY A 376 -3.29 8.07 19.05
CA GLY A 376 -3.46 7.64 20.43
C GLY A 376 -4.79 6.94 20.72
N HIS A 377 -4.84 6.26 21.87
CA HIS A 377 -5.97 5.45 22.32
C HIS A 377 -7.22 6.28 22.64
N SER A 378 -7.05 7.45 23.26
CA SER A 378 -8.13 8.35 23.64
C SER A 378 -8.89 8.92 22.44
N ALA A 379 -8.19 9.31 21.37
CA ALA A 379 -8.83 9.78 20.13
C ALA A 379 -9.62 8.66 19.44
N TYR A 380 -9.05 7.45 19.38
CA TYR A 380 -9.72 6.25 18.89
C TYR A 380 -11.01 5.95 19.66
N ARG A 381 -10.95 5.92 21.01
CA ARG A 381 -12.13 5.65 21.85
C ARG A 381 -13.18 6.75 21.73
N SER A 382 -12.78 8.02 21.80
CA SER A 382 -13.70 9.15 21.61
C SER A 382 -14.46 9.04 20.28
N TYR A 383 -13.77 8.73 19.18
CA TYR A 383 -14.36 8.61 17.85
C TYR A 383 -15.29 7.39 17.69
N MET A 384 -14.86 6.19 18.11
CA MET A 384 -15.70 4.99 17.97
C MET A 384 -16.90 4.98 18.92
N ASP A 385 -16.70 5.41 20.17
CA ASP A 385 -17.79 5.49 21.14
C ASP A 385 -18.73 6.67 20.80
N GLY A 386 -18.21 7.74 20.18
CA GLY A 386 -19.01 8.84 19.59
C GLY A 386 -19.89 8.35 18.45
N MET A 387 -19.31 7.60 17.50
CA MET A 387 -20.04 6.98 16.39
C MET A 387 -21.17 6.08 16.87
N ALA A 388 -20.91 5.26 17.90
CA ALA A 388 -21.93 4.41 18.51
C ALA A 388 -23.05 5.21 19.22
N ARG A 389 -22.71 6.37 19.80
CA ARG A 389 -23.67 7.35 20.35
C ARG A 389 -24.38 8.18 19.27
N GLY A 390 -23.99 8.10 18.01
CA GLY A 390 -24.59 8.88 16.91
C GLY A 390 -24.14 10.34 16.91
N ASP A 391 -22.91 10.61 17.35
CA ASP A 391 -22.28 11.93 17.37
C ASP A 391 -22.10 12.47 15.92
N PRO A 392 -22.63 13.67 15.59
CA PRO A 392 -22.49 14.28 14.27
C PRO A 392 -21.04 14.49 13.78
N LEU A 393 -20.06 14.51 14.69
CA LEU A 393 -18.63 14.64 14.35
C LEU A 393 -17.96 13.28 14.02
N SER A 394 -18.67 12.17 14.25
CA SER A 394 -18.19 10.81 13.94
C SER A 394 -19.32 9.94 13.36
N PRO A 395 -20.02 10.37 12.30
CA PRO A 395 -21.24 9.72 11.83
C PRO A 395 -21.00 8.28 11.37
N LEU A 396 -21.97 7.40 11.70
CA LEU A 396 -22.03 6.04 11.17
C LEU A 396 -22.10 6.07 9.63
N PRO A 397 -21.23 5.33 8.93
CA PRO A 397 -21.25 5.26 7.47
C PRO A 397 -22.41 4.40 6.92
N GLU A 398 -22.75 4.60 5.64
CA GLU A 398 -23.65 3.69 4.88
C GLU A 398 -23.05 2.27 4.73
N GLY A 399 -21.72 2.19 4.63
CA GLY A 399 -20.98 0.95 4.40
C GLY A 399 -20.22 0.43 5.63
N PRO A 400 -19.43 -0.64 5.50
CA PRO A 400 -18.67 -1.22 6.59
C PRO A 400 -17.58 -0.28 7.15
N VAL A 401 -17.38 -0.36 8.46
CA VAL A 401 -16.24 0.26 9.15
C VAL A 401 -15.09 -0.75 9.22
N PHE A 402 -13.91 -0.32 8.78
CA PHE A 402 -12.64 -1.02 8.99
C PHE A 402 -11.78 -0.19 9.96
N LEU A 403 -11.17 -0.85 10.94
CA LEU A 403 -10.27 -0.23 11.91
C LEU A 403 -8.85 -0.76 11.67
N PHE A 404 -7.91 0.11 11.35
CA PHE A 404 -6.53 -0.23 11.00
C PHE A 404 -5.55 0.46 11.94
N LEU A 405 -4.89 -0.31 12.81
CA LEU A 405 -4.00 0.19 13.84
C LEU A 405 -2.55 0.00 13.42
N ILE A 406 -1.81 1.10 13.38
CA ILE A 406 -0.40 1.16 12.99
C ILE A 406 0.46 1.72 14.13
N ALA A 407 1.78 1.60 14.00
CA ALA A 407 2.72 2.29 14.88
C ALA A 407 2.47 3.81 14.89
N GLY A 408 2.84 4.48 15.99
CA GLY A 408 3.09 5.91 15.96
C GLY A 408 4.41 6.25 15.27
N ARG A 409 4.72 7.54 15.24
CA ARG A 409 5.86 8.09 14.48
C ARG A 409 7.01 8.47 15.42
N ILE A 410 8.24 8.22 14.95
CA ILE A 410 9.46 8.62 15.66
C ILE A 410 9.61 10.14 15.56
N GLU A 411 9.73 10.82 16.69
CA GLU A 411 9.68 12.29 16.77
C GLU A 411 10.74 12.99 15.91
N SER A 412 11.95 12.43 15.79
CA SER A 412 13.05 13.04 15.03
C SER A 412 12.88 13.00 13.50
N ASN A 413 12.08 12.08 12.97
CA ASN A 413 11.96 11.90 11.51
C ASN A 413 10.56 11.48 11.01
N ASP A 414 9.52 11.60 11.83
CA ASP A 414 8.10 11.28 11.52
C ASP A 414 7.84 9.91 10.85
N ARG A 415 8.81 9.01 10.91
CA ARG A 415 8.74 7.66 10.36
C ARG A 415 8.02 6.73 11.33
N LEU A 416 7.09 5.92 10.83
CA LEU A 416 6.49 4.83 11.60
C LEU A 416 7.60 3.90 12.15
N TRP A 417 7.61 3.63 13.46
CA TRP A 417 8.70 2.83 14.05
C TRP A 417 8.66 1.36 13.64
N CYS A 418 7.47 0.80 13.42
CA CYS A 418 7.30 -0.57 12.96
C CYS A 418 7.54 -0.69 11.45
N PRO A 419 8.50 -1.51 10.98
CA PRO A 419 8.76 -1.69 9.55
C PRO A 419 7.53 -2.20 8.78
N TYR A 420 6.81 -3.19 9.33
CA TYR A 420 5.61 -3.73 8.71
C TYR A 420 4.47 -2.70 8.55
N CYS A 421 4.40 -1.71 9.45
CA CYS A 421 3.44 -0.60 9.27
C CYS A 421 3.81 0.27 8.05
N ARG A 422 5.10 0.54 7.82
CA ARG A 422 5.56 1.31 6.64
C ARG A 422 5.21 0.62 5.32
N TYR A 423 5.34 -0.72 5.28
CA TYR A 423 4.99 -1.52 4.10
C TYR A 423 3.48 -1.61 3.85
N SER A 424 2.68 -1.42 4.91
CA SER A 424 1.23 -1.55 4.84
C SER A 424 0.51 -0.22 4.61
N GLU A 425 1.09 0.91 5.02
CA GLU A 425 0.46 2.25 5.03
C GLU A 425 -0.17 2.60 3.67
N ILE A 426 0.60 2.52 2.58
CA ILE A 426 0.12 2.85 1.22
C ILE A 426 -0.65 1.70 0.57
N SER A 427 -0.25 0.45 0.81
CA SER A 427 -0.94 -0.73 0.27
C SER A 427 -2.37 -0.86 0.78
N VAL A 428 -2.61 -0.52 2.06
CA VAL A 428 -3.95 -0.48 2.67
C VAL A 428 -4.77 0.71 2.18
N GLU A 429 -4.17 1.89 2.04
CA GLU A 429 -4.87 3.07 1.49
C GLU A 429 -5.34 2.81 0.04
N TYR A 430 -4.44 2.36 -0.83
CA TYR A 430 -4.78 2.01 -2.22
C TYR A 430 -5.88 0.93 -2.25
N ALA A 431 -5.70 -0.17 -1.52
CA ALA A 431 -6.63 -1.29 -1.54
C ALA A 431 -8.02 -0.93 -0.97
N PHE A 432 -8.11 0.00 -0.02
CA PHE A 432 -9.39 0.51 0.46
C PHE A 432 -10.12 1.31 -0.64
N TYR A 433 -9.44 2.29 -1.25
CA TYR A 433 -10.04 3.07 -2.34
C TYR A 433 -10.37 2.22 -3.58
N ALA A 434 -9.55 1.22 -3.89
CA ALA A 434 -9.77 0.32 -5.03
C ALA A 434 -10.84 -0.77 -4.77
N PHE A 435 -10.92 -1.35 -3.57
CA PHE A 435 -11.66 -2.61 -3.34
C PHE A 435 -12.76 -2.57 -2.26
N ALA A 436 -12.78 -1.57 -1.36
CA ALA A 436 -13.88 -1.46 -0.40
C ALA A 436 -15.21 -1.14 -1.10
N PRO A 437 -16.38 -1.54 -0.55
CA PRO A 437 -17.67 -1.16 -1.11
C PRO A 437 -17.93 0.36 -1.00
N LYS A 438 -18.95 0.84 -1.73
CA LYS A 438 -19.48 2.20 -1.57
C LYS A 438 -19.87 2.46 -0.11
N GLY A 439 -19.62 3.67 0.39
CA GLY A 439 -19.99 4.10 1.73
C GLY A 439 -19.07 3.57 2.83
N ALA A 440 -18.03 2.79 2.52
CA ALA A 440 -17.12 2.24 3.52
C ALA A 440 -16.27 3.33 4.21
N LYS A 441 -15.86 3.06 5.45
CA LYS A 441 -14.98 3.92 6.25
C LYS A 441 -13.76 3.16 6.77
N LEU A 442 -12.57 3.73 6.62
CA LEU A 442 -11.32 3.21 7.19
C LEU A 442 -10.82 4.14 8.30
N VAL A 443 -10.96 3.71 9.55
CA VAL A 443 -10.40 4.39 10.72
C VAL A 443 -8.96 3.92 10.91
N THR A 444 -8.00 4.71 10.43
CA THR A 444 -6.56 4.47 10.64
C THR A 444 -6.11 5.12 11.94
N VAL A 445 -5.42 4.38 12.81
CA VAL A 445 -4.96 4.88 14.12
C VAL A 445 -3.45 4.69 14.31
N GLU A 446 -2.74 5.79 14.53
CA GLU A 446 -1.35 5.79 15.02
C GLU A 446 -1.34 5.52 16.54
N THR A 447 -0.78 4.39 16.97
CA THR A 447 -0.94 3.87 18.35
C THR A 447 -0.10 4.58 19.43
N VAL A 448 1.23 4.36 19.42
CA VAL A 448 2.22 4.95 20.35
C VAL A 448 3.53 5.21 19.60
N ASN A 449 4.33 6.19 20.03
CA ASN A 449 5.44 6.71 19.20
C ASN A 449 6.75 5.90 19.26
N SER A 450 6.91 4.94 20.18
CA SER A 450 8.06 4.02 20.16
C SER A 450 7.69 2.56 20.47
N TYR A 451 8.59 1.65 20.07
CA TYR A 451 8.51 0.23 20.44
C TYR A 451 8.70 -0.01 21.94
N LYS A 452 9.41 0.89 22.64
CA LYS A 452 9.61 0.83 24.10
C LYS A 452 8.27 1.07 24.82
N ASP A 453 7.52 2.08 24.39
CA ASP A 453 6.19 2.38 24.92
C ASP A 453 5.19 1.28 24.56
N TRP A 454 5.29 0.73 23.34
CA TRP A 454 4.46 -0.41 22.92
C TRP A 454 4.67 -1.66 23.80
N LYS A 455 5.87 -1.84 24.34
CA LYS A 455 6.25 -2.96 25.22
C LYS A 455 6.00 -2.69 26.71
N ASN A 456 5.97 -1.43 27.15
CA ASN A 456 5.71 -1.09 28.55
C ASN A 456 4.22 -1.32 28.89
N PRO A 457 3.86 -2.26 29.78
CA PRO A 457 2.46 -2.51 30.13
C PRO A 457 1.86 -1.38 30.99
N MET A 458 2.68 -0.68 31.79
CA MET A 458 2.20 0.28 32.81
C MET A 458 1.62 1.58 32.20
N ASN A 459 2.09 1.96 31.01
CA ASN A 459 1.77 3.25 30.38
C ASN A 459 1.12 3.07 29.00
N ASN A 460 0.53 1.90 28.71
CA ASN A 460 0.03 1.56 27.38
C ASN A 460 -1.41 1.04 27.42
N ALA A 461 -2.37 1.97 27.38
CA ALA A 461 -3.81 1.69 27.39
C ALA A 461 -4.27 0.69 26.31
N TRP A 462 -3.53 0.56 25.19
CA TRP A 462 -3.77 -0.47 24.17
C TRP A 462 -3.60 -1.92 24.67
N LYS A 463 -3.03 -2.14 25.86
CA LYS A 463 -2.88 -3.46 26.52
C LYS A 463 -4.00 -3.74 27.53
N GLU A 464 -4.65 -2.70 28.02
CA GLU A 464 -5.80 -2.79 28.92
C GLU A 464 -7.13 -2.87 28.14
N ASP A 465 -7.11 -2.51 26.85
CA ASP A 465 -8.27 -2.51 25.96
C ASP A 465 -8.84 -3.93 25.73
N LYS A 466 -9.95 -4.23 26.40
CA LYS A 466 -10.63 -5.53 26.37
C LYS A 466 -11.51 -5.77 25.15
N ASP A 467 -11.87 -4.72 24.40
CA ASP A 467 -12.65 -4.90 23.16
C ASP A 467 -11.71 -5.20 21.97
N LEU A 468 -10.50 -4.61 21.96
CA LEU A 468 -9.53 -4.79 20.87
C LEU A 468 -8.41 -5.81 21.14
N MET A 469 -7.96 -5.99 22.38
CA MET A 469 -6.95 -6.98 22.80
C MET A 469 -5.66 -7.05 21.93
N ILE A 470 -5.18 -5.91 21.38
CA ILE A 470 -4.16 -5.90 20.32
C ILE A 470 -2.75 -6.29 20.80
N ARG A 471 -2.17 -7.30 20.12
CA ARG A 471 -0.86 -7.85 20.48
C ARG A 471 0.30 -7.19 19.74
N GLY A 472 0.11 -6.83 18.48
CA GLY A 472 1.11 -6.17 17.62
C GLY A 472 0.51 -5.05 16.75
N VAL A 473 1.36 -4.43 15.92
CA VAL A 473 0.97 -3.53 14.82
C VAL A 473 1.87 -3.84 13.61
N PRO A 474 1.37 -3.80 12.36
CA PRO A 474 0.03 -3.40 11.94
C PRO A 474 -1.03 -4.43 12.34
N TRP A 475 -2.26 -3.97 12.54
CA TRP A 475 -3.39 -4.80 12.96
C TRP A 475 -4.67 -4.27 12.32
N MET A 476 -5.60 -5.14 11.92
CA MET A 476 -6.84 -4.71 11.27
C MET A 476 -8.05 -5.48 11.80
N TYR A 477 -9.16 -4.77 11.90
CA TYR A 477 -10.49 -5.28 12.25
C TYR A 477 -11.53 -4.82 11.23
N LYS A 478 -12.53 -5.66 10.96
CA LYS A 478 -13.84 -5.18 10.53
C LYS A 478 -14.64 -4.88 11.79
N ALA A 479 -15.18 -3.68 11.91
CA ALA A 479 -15.98 -3.27 13.05
C ALA A 479 -17.47 -3.38 12.69
N ASN A 480 -18.20 -4.28 13.35
CA ASN A 480 -19.64 -4.44 13.17
C ASN A 480 -20.36 -3.64 14.26
N PHE A 481 -21.21 -2.69 13.85
CA PHE A 481 -22.06 -1.94 14.77
C PHE A 481 -23.30 -2.76 15.13
N ASP A 482 -23.57 -2.93 16.41
CA ASP A 482 -24.84 -3.40 16.94
C ASP A 482 -25.68 -2.19 17.36
N ALA A 483 -26.85 -2.05 16.74
CA ALA A 483 -27.79 -0.96 17.00
C ALA A 483 -28.59 -1.13 18.30
N GLU A 484 -28.74 -2.36 18.82
CA GLU A 484 -29.47 -2.63 20.06
C GLU A 484 -28.61 -2.28 21.29
N SER A 485 -27.42 -2.88 21.42
CA SER A 485 -26.49 -2.52 22.51
C SER A 485 -25.79 -1.18 22.30
N ARG A 486 -25.86 -0.61 21.08
CA ARG A 486 -25.15 0.61 20.65
C ARG A 486 -23.65 0.50 20.90
N ARG A 487 -23.04 -0.59 20.41
CA ARG A 487 -21.60 -0.86 20.54
C ARG A 487 -21.01 -1.45 19.25
N PHE A 488 -19.70 -1.36 19.13
CA PHE A 488 -18.94 -2.08 18.10
C PHE A 488 -18.42 -3.41 18.62
N THR A 489 -18.52 -4.44 17.77
CA THR A 489 -17.77 -5.70 17.88
C THR A 489 -16.71 -5.76 16.76
N TYR A 490 -15.63 -6.52 16.96
CA TYR A 490 -14.42 -6.41 16.14
C TYR A 490 -13.94 -7.77 15.61
N ASP A 491 -14.20 -8.04 14.32
CA ASP A 491 -13.74 -9.26 13.64
C ASP A 491 -12.29 -9.09 13.18
N ARG A 492 -11.37 -9.92 13.68
CA ARG A 492 -9.94 -9.79 13.34
C ARG A 492 -9.68 -10.19 11.89
N LEU A 493 -9.01 -9.29 11.16
CA LEU A 493 -8.56 -9.54 9.80
C LEU A 493 -7.07 -9.92 9.84
N ARG A 494 -6.69 -11.02 9.18
CA ARG A 494 -5.32 -11.57 9.17
C ARG A 494 -4.82 -11.78 7.74
N GLU A 495 -4.12 -10.79 7.18
CA GLU A 495 -3.57 -10.88 5.83
C GLU A 495 -2.21 -10.18 5.68
N ARG A 496 -1.57 -10.38 4.52
CA ARG A 496 -0.41 -9.59 4.09
C ARG A 496 -0.85 -8.18 3.67
N PHE A 497 -1.00 -7.29 4.65
CA PHE A 497 -1.40 -5.88 4.46
C PHE A 497 -0.44 -5.06 3.57
N ASP A 498 0.77 -5.57 3.30
CA ASP A 498 1.72 -5.02 2.34
C ASP A 498 1.34 -5.30 0.87
N ARG A 499 0.38 -6.20 0.59
CA ARG A 499 0.00 -6.64 -0.77
C ARG A 499 -1.47 -6.32 -1.09
N PRO A 500 -1.77 -5.42 -2.04
CA PRO A 500 -3.15 -5.04 -2.39
C PRO A 500 -4.09 -6.20 -2.73
N ASP A 501 -3.63 -7.23 -3.45
CA ASP A 501 -4.48 -8.38 -3.80
C ASP A 501 -4.85 -9.27 -2.61
N ALA A 502 -4.03 -9.30 -1.56
CA ALA A 502 -4.39 -9.98 -0.32
C ALA A 502 -5.57 -9.27 0.37
N LEU A 503 -5.53 -7.94 0.36
CA LEU A 503 -6.56 -7.03 0.91
C LEU A 503 -7.85 -6.99 0.09
N ARG A 504 -7.79 -7.23 -1.23
CA ARG A 504 -8.97 -7.31 -2.11
C ARG A 504 -10.04 -8.25 -1.54
N GLY A 505 -9.64 -9.44 -1.10
CA GLY A 505 -10.54 -10.43 -0.51
C GLY A 505 -11.16 -10.03 0.84
N ILE A 506 -10.44 -9.23 1.63
CA ILE A 506 -10.96 -8.63 2.88
C ILE A 506 -12.01 -7.57 2.55
N PHE A 507 -11.66 -6.60 1.69
CA PHE A 507 -12.48 -5.43 1.45
C PHE A 507 -13.77 -5.77 0.68
N GLN A 508 -13.73 -6.77 -0.19
CA GLN A 508 -14.90 -7.30 -0.90
C GLN A 508 -15.65 -8.41 -0.12
N GLY A 509 -15.21 -8.76 1.10
CA GLY A 509 -15.95 -9.65 2.00
C GLY A 509 -16.00 -11.14 1.64
N TRP A 510 -15.22 -11.61 0.66
CA TRP A 510 -15.18 -13.04 0.27
C TRP A 510 -14.04 -13.84 0.95
N LYS A 511 -13.16 -13.17 1.71
CA LYS A 511 -12.34 -13.81 2.75
C LYS A 511 -12.95 -13.53 4.11
N ASN A 512 -13.42 -14.57 4.79
CA ASN A 512 -13.89 -14.48 6.17
C ASN A 512 -12.75 -14.15 7.15
N PRO A 513 -13.03 -13.46 8.27
CA PRO A 513 -12.12 -13.37 9.40
C PRO A 513 -11.83 -14.76 10.01
N MET A 514 -10.64 -14.93 10.62
CA MET A 514 -10.18 -16.15 11.30
C MET A 514 -9.44 -15.80 12.60
#